data_AF-A0A535R6A4-F1
#
_entry.id   AF-A0A535R6A4-F1
#
_cell.length_a   1.000
_cell.length_b   1.000
_cell.length_c   1.000
_cell.angle_alpha   90.00
_cell.angle_beta   90.00
_cell.angle_gamma   90.00
#
_symmetry.space_group_name_H-M   'P 1'
#
loop_
_entity.id
_entity.type
_entity.pdbx_description
1 polymer ?
#
loop_
_entity_poly.entity_id
_entity_poly.type
_entity_poly.pdbx_seq_one_letter_code
_entity_poly.pdbx_strand_id
1 'polypeptide(L)'
;MPYLVAAVVAAFAALAGWLARPLTPDPAERRELADAVNAVDRELAANLELTTMFDQTKQAVTLENGEFVRYSATLARHAGPAAAAVAKLYDQMSFAESAMVRRGPANSLRAEDRMIIEGWEGDAREAQRSLRATLEARPLRGWAALSARLHGRF
;
A
#
# COMPACT_ATOMS: atom_id res chain seq x y z
N MET A 1 -0.60 -3.63 -57.22
CA MET A 1 -1.72 -3.82 -56.27
C MET A 1 -1.41 -4.73 -55.07
N PRO A 2 -0.80 -5.92 -55.18
CA PRO A 2 -0.60 -6.79 -54.00
C PRO A 2 0.37 -6.19 -52.95
N TYR A 3 1.38 -5.44 -53.40
CA TYR A 3 2.35 -4.77 -52.51
C TYR A 3 1.74 -3.63 -51.67
N LEU A 4 0.72 -2.94 -52.20
CA LEU A 4 0.01 -1.90 -51.46
C LEU A 4 -0.87 -2.50 -50.35
N VAL A 5 -1.56 -3.61 -50.64
CA VAL A 5 -2.35 -4.33 -49.64
C VAL A 5 -1.45 -4.88 -48.54
N ALA A 6 -0.30 -5.48 -48.89
CA ALA A 6 0.67 -5.97 -47.92
C ALA A 6 1.25 -4.86 -47.03
N ALA A 7 1.56 -3.69 -47.61
CA ALA A 7 2.05 -2.54 -46.84
C ALA A 7 1.01 -2.01 -45.85
N VAL A 8 -0.27 -1.95 -46.25
CA VAL A 8 -1.37 -1.52 -45.37
C VAL A 8 -1.57 -2.53 -44.23
N VAL A 9 -1.60 -3.83 -44.52
CA VAL A 9 -1.74 -4.88 -43.50
C VAL A 9 -0.56 -4.86 -42.52
N ALA A 10 0.67 -4.68 -43.02
CA ALA A 10 1.86 -4.56 -42.18
C ALA A 10 1.81 -3.31 -41.28
N ALA A 11 1.35 -2.17 -41.80
CA ALA A 11 1.18 -0.95 -41.03
C ALA A 11 0.12 -1.11 -39.93
N PHE A 12 -1.02 -1.76 -40.23
CA PHE A 12 -2.04 -2.06 -39.23
C PHE A 12 -1.55 -3.04 -38.16
N ALA A 13 -0.79 -4.08 -38.55
CA ALA A 13 -0.21 -5.04 -37.61
C ALA A 13 0.86 -4.39 -36.72
N ALA A 14 1.69 -3.51 -37.27
CA ALA A 14 2.68 -2.75 -36.52
C ALA A 14 2.02 -1.76 -35.54
N LEU A 15 0.96 -1.07 -35.97
CA LEU A 15 0.18 -0.16 -35.14
C LEU A 15 -0.51 -0.93 -34.01
N ALA A 16 -1.14 -2.07 -34.32
CA ALA A 16 -1.76 -2.95 -33.34
C ALA A 16 -0.74 -3.52 -32.35
N GLY A 17 0.44 -3.93 -32.81
CA GLY A 17 1.54 -4.39 -31.96
C GLY A 17 2.11 -3.29 -31.06
N TRP A 18 2.19 -2.05 -31.56
CA TRP A 18 2.62 -0.90 -30.77
C TRP A 18 1.58 -0.49 -29.71
N LEU A 19 0.29 -0.52 -30.07
CA LEU A 19 -0.85 -0.26 -29.17
C LEU A 19 -1.03 -1.36 -28.12
N ALA A 20 -0.76 -2.61 -28.46
CA ALA A 20 -0.82 -3.75 -27.54
C ALA A 20 0.41 -3.86 -26.63
N ARG A 21 1.47 -3.07 -26.86
CA ARG A 21 2.68 -3.09 -26.04
C ARG A 21 2.34 -2.62 -24.63
N PRO A 22 2.60 -3.43 -23.58
CA PRO A 22 2.30 -3.05 -22.21
C PRO A 22 3.08 -1.79 -21.84
N LEU A 23 2.39 -0.84 -21.23
CA LEU A 23 3.06 0.31 -20.65
C LEU A 23 3.70 -0.16 -19.37
N THR A 24 5.02 -0.07 -19.37
CA THR A 24 5.79 -0.33 -18.17
C THR A 24 5.82 1.00 -17.42
N PRO A 25 5.36 1.07 -16.18
CA PRO A 25 5.49 2.29 -15.38
C PRO A 25 6.97 2.70 -15.31
N ASP A 26 7.25 4.01 -15.22
CA ASP A 26 8.62 4.52 -15.15
C ASP A 26 9.41 3.74 -14.07
N PRO A 27 10.56 3.12 -14.40
CA PRO A 27 11.38 2.43 -13.41
C PRO A 27 11.79 3.32 -12.23
N ALA A 28 11.90 4.63 -12.39
CA ALA A 28 12.16 5.55 -11.29
C ALA A 28 10.97 5.63 -10.32
N GLU A 29 9.76 5.84 -10.85
CA GLU A 29 8.52 5.87 -10.05
C GLU A 29 8.26 4.53 -9.34
N ARG A 30 8.54 3.40 -10.00
CA ARG A 30 8.40 2.07 -9.36
C ARG A 30 9.37 1.87 -8.19
N ARG A 31 10.59 2.38 -8.30
CA ARG A 31 11.58 2.33 -7.21
C ARG A 31 11.14 3.21 -6.07
N GLU A 32 10.70 4.43 -6.35
CA GLU A 32 10.20 5.36 -5.33
C GLU A 32 9.01 4.76 -4.58
N LEU A 33 8.04 4.16 -5.29
CA LEU A 33 6.92 3.45 -4.67
C LEU A 33 7.39 2.26 -3.82
N ALA A 34 8.32 1.45 -4.33
CA ALA A 34 8.84 0.31 -3.58
C ALA A 34 9.54 0.74 -2.29
N ASP A 35 10.33 1.81 -2.34
CA ASP A 35 11.01 2.36 -1.17
C ASP A 35 9.99 2.89 -0.14
N ALA A 36 8.97 3.63 -0.60
CA ALA A 36 7.88 4.12 0.22
C ALA A 36 7.10 2.98 0.90
N VAL A 37 6.70 1.96 0.13
CA VAL A 37 5.99 0.79 0.67
C VAL A 37 6.85 0.03 1.66
N ASN A 38 8.13 -0.21 1.37
CA ASN A 38 9.04 -0.93 2.26
C ASN A 38 9.35 -0.16 3.55
N ALA A 39 9.36 1.17 3.51
CA ALA A 39 9.53 1.99 4.71
C ALA A 39 8.32 1.84 5.64
N VAL A 40 7.11 2.02 5.10
CA VAL A 40 5.87 1.91 5.87
C VAL A 40 5.60 0.48 6.33
N ASP A 41 5.90 -0.53 5.51
CA ASP A 41 5.76 -1.94 5.89
C ASP A 41 6.64 -2.32 7.09
N ARG A 42 7.88 -1.80 7.14
CA ARG A 42 8.80 -2.00 8.27
C ARG A 42 8.35 -1.27 9.53
N GLU A 43 7.84 -0.05 9.40
CA GLU A 43 7.25 0.69 10.53
C GLU A 43 6.05 -0.08 11.10
N LEU A 44 5.13 -0.55 10.25
CA LEU A 44 3.99 -1.37 10.68
C LEU A 44 4.45 -2.68 11.35
N ALA A 45 5.51 -3.31 10.84
CA ALA A 45 6.07 -4.52 11.46
C ALA A 45 6.65 -4.23 12.85
N ALA A 46 7.37 -3.12 13.02
CA ALA A 46 7.90 -2.71 14.31
C ALA A 46 6.78 -2.41 15.31
N ASN A 47 5.73 -1.71 14.88
CA ASN A 47 4.57 -1.45 15.73
C ASN A 47 3.84 -2.73 16.16
N LEU A 48 3.66 -3.70 15.26
CA LEU A 48 3.09 -5.01 15.59
C LEU A 48 3.97 -5.82 16.57
N GLU A 49 5.29 -5.66 16.49
CA GLU A 49 6.22 -6.22 17.48
C GLU A 49 6.02 -5.56 18.85
N LEU A 50 5.87 -4.23 18.89
CA LEU A 50 5.59 -3.50 20.12
C LEU A 50 4.27 -3.94 20.78
N THR A 51 3.20 -4.16 20.00
CA THR A 51 1.94 -4.66 20.55
C THR A 51 2.07 -6.09 21.07
N THR A 52 2.84 -6.94 20.39
CA THR A 52 3.18 -8.29 20.85
C THR A 52 3.98 -8.25 22.16
N MET A 53 4.96 -7.34 22.28
CA MET A 53 5.72 -7.13 23.52
C MET A 53 4.85 -6.59 24.65
N PHE A 54 3.92 -5.67 24.36
CA PHE A 54 2.91 -5.24 25.31
C PHE A 54 2.12 -6.45 25.82
N ASP A 55 1.77 -7.40 24.95
CA ASP A 55 1.01 -8.56 25.38
C ASP A 55 1.75 -9.45 26.38
N GLN A 56 3.08 -9.53 26.29
CA GLN A 56 3.90 -10.30 27.21
C GLN A 56 4.21 -9.54 28.50
N THR A 57 4.60 -8.27 28.38
CA THR A 57 5.13 -7.46 29.49
C THR A 57 4.06 -6.67 30.22
N LYS A 58 2.90 -6.51 29.56
CA LYS A 58 1.85 -5.55 29.92
C LYS A 58 2.38 -4.13 30.04
N GLN A 59 3.53 -3.77 29.47
CA GLN A 59 4.06 -2.41 29.46
C GLN A 59 3.51 -1.65 28.26
N ALA A 60 2.88 -0.50 28.51
CA ALA A 60 2.29 0.33 27.46
C ALA A 60 3.40 0.82 26.53
N VAL A 61 3.13 0.77 25.24
CA VAL A 61 4.04 1.18 24.17
C VAL A 61 3.46 2.37 23.43
N THR A 62 4.32 3.14 22.78
CA THR A 62 3.95 4.20 21.86
C THR A 62 4.24 3.70 20.45
N LEU A 63 3.27 3.86 19.56
CA LEU A 63 3.36 3.42 18.18
C LEU A 63 3.85 4.59 17.32
N GLU A 64 4.60 4.28 16.27
CA GLU A 64 5.21 5.30 15.39
C GLU A 64 4.50 5.36 14.03
N ASN A 65 4.47 6.56 13.41
CA ASN A 65 3.89 6.77 12.09
C ASN A 65 4.71 7.73 11.19
N GLY A 66 5.98 7.94 11.54
CA GLY A 66 6.85 8.93 10.90
C GLY A 66 7.13 8.62 9.42
N GLU A 67 7.36 7.35 9.07
CA GLU A 67 7.59 6.92 7.69
C GLU A 67 6.32 7.07 6.86
N PHE A 68 5.15 6.76 7.42
CA PHE A 68 3.90 7.01 6.70
C PHE A 68 3.67 8.50 6.43
N VAL A 69 3.88 9.37 7.41
CA VAL A 69 3.78 10.83 7.21
C VAL A 69 4.73 11.28 6.10
N ARG A 70 5.98 10.80 6.12
CA ARG A 70 7.01 11.11 5.14
C ARG A 70 6.65 10.68 3.72
N TYR A 71 6.07 9.49 3.55
CA TYR A 71 5.76 8.90 2.24
C TYR A 71 4.29 9.01 1.82
N SER A 72 3.45 9.68 2.62
CA SER A 72 2.01 9.81 2.40
C SER A 72 1.66 10.33 1.01
N ALA A 73 2.38 11.33 0.50
CA ALA A 73 2.16 11.90 -0.82
C ALA A 73 2.50 10.92 -1.95
N THR A 74 3.61 10.19 -1.85
CA THR A 74 4.03 9.16 -2.82
C THR A 74 3.02 8.01 -2.83
N LEU A 75 2.60 7.54 -1.65
CA LEU A 75 1.60 6.48 -1.53
C LEU A 75 0.23 6.92 -2.04
N ALA A 76 -0.22 8.15 -1.75
CA ALA A 76 -1.49 8.66 -2.26
C ALA A 76 -1.52 8.73 -3.80
N ARG A 77 -0.38 9.07 -4.42
CA ARG A 77 -0.25 9.19 -5.88
C ARG A 77 -0.31 7.84 -6.59
N HIS A 78 0.35 6.82 -6.05
CA HIS A 78 0.55 5.55 -6.76
C HIS A 78 -0.21 4.35 -6.14
N ALA A 79 -0.65 4.48 -4.89
CA ALA A 79 -1.24 3.42 -4.08
C ALA A 79 -2.44 3.92 -3.25
N GLY A 80 -3.26 4.81 -3.83
CA GLY A 80 -4.35 5.53 -3.14
C GLY A 80 -5.21 4.71 -2.16
N PRO A 81 -5.77 3.55 -2.56
CA PRO A 81 -6.55 2.71 -1.66
C PRO A 81 -5.75 2.18 -0.46
N ALA A 82 -4.50 1.74 -0.68
CA ALA A 82 -3.63 1.27 0.39
C ALA A 82 -3.21 2.43 1.30
N ALA A 83 -2.90 3.60 0.73
CA ALA A 83 -2.58 4.81 1.47
C ALA A 83 -3.75 5.23 2.39
N ALA A 84 -4.99 5.16 1.90
CA ALA A 84 -6.18 5.47 2.69
C ALA A 84 -6.41 4.45 3.82
N ALA A 85 -6.16 3.16 3.58
CA ALA A 85 -6.25 2.13 4.62
C ALA A 85 -5.23 2.37 5.75
N VAL A 86 -3.98 2.69 5.38
CA VAL A 86 -2.91 3.00 6.34
C VAL A 86 -3.20 4.31 7.09
N ALA A 87 -3.72 5.34 6.42
CA ALA A 87 -4.13 6.58 7.07
C ALA A 87 -5.20 6.32 8.14
N LYS A 88 -6.25 5.57 7.79
CA LYS A 88 -7.32 5.21 8.73
C LYS A 88 -6.78 4.41 9.93
N LEU A 89 -5.85 3.49 9.71
CA LEU A 89 -5.20 2.74 10.78
C LEU A 89 -4.46 3.67 11.75
N TYR A 90 -3.70 4.63 11.22
CA TYR A 90 -2.96 5.58 12.06
C TYR A 90 -3.86 6.60 12.75
N ASP A 91 -5.00 6.97 12.18
CA ASP A 91 -6.02 7.77 12.87
C ASP A 91 -6.56 7.05 14.12
N GLN A 92 -6.57 5.72 14.11
CA GLN A 92 -7.04 4.89 15.22
C GLN A 92 -5.96 4.53 16.25
N MET A 93 -4.69 4.85 15.97
CA MET A 93 -3.53 4.51 16.79
C MET A 93 -3.67 4.99 18.23
N SER A 94 -4.14 6.22 18.42
CA SER A 94 -4.31 6.82 19.76
C SER A 94 -5.29 6.06 20.65
N PHE A 95 -6.30 5.40 20.06
CA PHE A 95 -7.23 4.56 20.81
C PHE A 95 -6.57 3.28 21.32
N ALA A 96 -5.72 2.66 20.50
CA ALA A 96 -4.95 1.47 20.87
C ALA A 96 -3.94 1.80 21.99
N GLU A 97 -3.18 2.89 21.85
CA GLU A 97 -2.25 3.36 22.90
C GLU A 97 -2.99 3.66 24.21
N SER A 98 -4.12 4.37 24.12
CA SER A 98 -4.94 4.68 25.30
C SER A 98 -5.48 3.41 25.97
N ALA A 99 -5.85 2.39 25.19
CA ALA A 99 -6.29 1.09 25.71
C ALA A 99 -5.15 0.36 26.44
N MET A 100 -3.92 0.41 25.95
CA MET A 100 -2.74 -0.17 26.62
C MET A 100 -2.42 0.52 27.96
N VAL A 101 -2.71 1.82 28.05
CA VAL A 101 -2.52 2.62 29.28
C VAL A 101 -3.60 2.32 30.33
N ARG A 102 -4.85 2.06 29.91
CA ARG A 102 -5.97 1.76 30.81
C ARG A 102 -5.87 0.36 31.40
N ARG A 103 -5.08 0.21 32.47
CA ARG A 103 -4.94 -1.06 33.18
C ARG A 103 -5.95 -1.19 34.32
N GLY A 104 -6.48 -2.40 34.45
CA GLY A 104 -7.27 -2.83 35.59
C GLY A 104 -6.40 -3.24 36.79
N PRO A 105 -7.03 -3.66 37.90
CA PRO A 105 -6.33 -4.18 39.07
C PRO A 105 -5.32 -5.27 38.68
N ALA A 106 -4.13 -5.26 39.30
CA ALA A 106 -3.05 -6.21 39.05
C ALA A 106 -2.54 -6.28 37.59
N ASN A 107 -2.49 -5.15 36.87
CA ASN A 107 -2.07 -5.08 35.45
C ASN A 107 -2.93 -5.91 34.49
N SER A 108 -4.18 -6.21 34.88
CA SER A 108 -5.12 -6.89 34.00
C SER A 108 -5.62 -5.95 32.90
N LEU A 109 -5.84 -6.47 31.70
CA LEU A 109 -6.45 -5.74 30.59
C LEU A 109 -7.93 -6.10 30.51
N ARG A 110 -8.79 -5.08 30.48
CA ARG A 110 -10.24 -5.26 30.31
C ARG A 110 -10.51 -5.86 28.93
N ALA A 111 -11.59 -6.63 28.81
CA ALA A 111 -11.98 -7.24 27.53
C ALA A 111 -12.18 -6.18 26.42
N GLU A 112 -12.78 -5.03 26.76
CA GLU A 112 -12.98 -3.91 25.83
C GLU A 112 -11.66 -3.34 25.31
N ASP A 113 -10.70 -3.06 26.20
CA ASP A 113 -9.38 -2.55 25.82
C ASP A 113 -8.58 -3.57 25.00
N ARG A 114 -8.73 -4.86 25.32
CA ARG A 114 -8.15 -5.95 24.52
C ARG A 114 -8.69 -5.97 23.10
N MET A 115 -10.00 -5.86 22.93
CA MET A 115 -10.63 -5.83 21.62
C MET A 115 -10.16 -4.64 20.76
N ILE A 116 -9.90 -3.48 21.38
CA ILE A 116 -9.36 -2.31 20.68
C ILE A 116 -7.95 -2.61 20.15
N ILE A 117 -7.08 -3.20 20.98
CA ILE A 117 -5.70 -3.52 20.60
C ILE A 117 -5.68 -4.61 19.52
N GLU A 118 -6.39 -5.72 19.74
CA GLU A 118 -6.47 -6.83 18.77
C GLU A 118 -7.07 -6.37 17.44
N GLY A 119 -8.08 -5.49 17.47
CA GLY A 119 -8.67 -4.88 16.29
C GLY A 119 -7.65 -4.04 15.51
N TRP A 120 -6.92 -3.18 16.21
CA TRP A 120 -5.85 -2.38 15.60
C TRP A 120 -4.77 -3.25 14.97
N GLU A 121 -4.34 -4.33 15.62
CA GLU A 121 -3.35 -5.25 15.05
C GLU A 121 -3.89 -6.00 13.82
N GLY A 122 -5.17 -6.36 13.82
CA GLY A 122 -5.84 -6.98 12.68
C GLY A 122 -5.81 -6.05 11.46
N ASP A 123 -6.21 -4.79 11.68
CA ASP A 123 -6.20 -3.75 10.66
C ASP A 123 -4.78 -3.44 10.17
N ALA A 124 -3.77 -3.46 11.06
CA ALA A 124 -2.37 -3.28 10.69
C ALA A 124 -1.85 -4.40 9.77
N ARG A 125 -2.19 -5.67 10.07
CA ARG A 125 -1.84 -6.81 9.20
C ARG A 125 -2.56 -6.74 7.86
N GLU A 126 -3.80 -6.25 7.83
CA GLU A 126 -4.54 -6.03 6.59
C GLU A 126 -3.93 -4.90 5.75
N ALA A 127 -3.56 -3.79 6.38
CA ALA A 127 -2.88 -2.67 5.73
C ALA A 127 -1.54 -3.11 5.12
N GLN A 128 -0.73 -3.90 5.84
CA GLN A 128 0.50 -4.49 5.29
C GLN A 128 0.24 -5.36 4.05
N ARG A 129 -0.79 -6.22 4.09
CA ARG A 129 -1.16 -7.04 2.92
C ARG A 129 -1.55 -6.16 1.73
N SER A 130 -2.35 -5.12 1.97
CA SER A 130 -2.77 -4.18 0.94
C SER A 130 -1.59 -3.42 0.32
N LEU A 131 -0.66 -2.93 1.16
CA LEU A 131 0.57 -2.29 0.73
C LEU A 131 1.43 -3.21 -0.15
N ARG A 132 1.68 -4.44 0.29
CA ARG A 132 2.49 -5.40 -0.48
C ARG A 132 1.83 -5.76 -1.81
N ALA A 133 0.50 -5.90 -1.84
CA ALA A 133 -0.24 -6.16 -3.06
C ALA A 133 -0.10 -5.03 -4.10
N THR A 134 0.17 -3.78 -3.67
CA THR A 134 0.41 -2.68 -4.62
C THR A 134 1.68 -2.84 -5.45
N LEU A 135 2.70 -3.52 -4.90
CA LEU A 135 3.96 -3.78 -5.60
C LEU A 135 3.84 -4.92 -6.62
N GLU A 136 2.90 -5.83 -6.39
CA GLU A 136 2.57 -6.96 -7.28
C GLU A 136 1.72 -6.53 -8.50
N ALA A 137 1.24 -5.28 -8.53
CA ALA A 137 0.36 -4.78 -9.59
C ALA A 137 0.95 -5.00 -11.00
N ARG A 138 0.21 -5.78 -11.79
CA ARG A 138 0.60 -6.26 -13.13
C ARG A 138 0.65 -5.09 -14.13
N PRO A 139 1.58 -5.10 -15.12
CA PRO A 139 1.62 -4.07 -16.15
C PRO A 139 0.27 -3.88 -16.84
N LEU A 140 -0.11 -2.61 -17.08
CA LEU A 140 -1.35 -2.26 -17.78
C LEU A 140 -1.34 -2.86 -19.18
N ARG A 141 -2.42 -3.57 -19.54
CA ARG A 141 -2.61 -4.20 -20.85
C ARG A 141 -3.94 -3.74 -21.48
N GLY A 142 -4.01 -3.76 -22.81
CA GLY A 142 -5.24 -3.53 -23.55
C GLY A 142 -5.76 -2.09 -23.46
N TRP A 143 -7.08 -1.92 -23.28
CA TRP A 143 -7.75 -0.61 -23.33
C TRP A 143 -7.23 0.41 -22.30
N ALA A 144 -6.84 -0.03 -21.10
CA ALA A 144 -6.25 0.83 -20.08
C ALA A 144 -4.87 1.37 -20.47
N ALA A 145 -4.10 0.60 -21.23
CA ALA A 145 -2.84 1.07 -21.79
C ALA A 145 -3.07 2.05 -22.95
N LEU A 146 -4.09 1.76 -23.75
CA LEU A 146 -4.47 2.58 -24.90
C LEU A 146 -5.02 3.95 -24.47
N SER A 147 -5.85 4.00 -23.42
CA SER A 147 -6.39 5.23 -22.86
C SER A 147 -5.31 6.09 -22.21
N ALA A 148 -4.39 5.50 -21.43
CA ALA A 148 -3.24 6.22 -20.89
C ALA A 148 -2.40 6.87 -22.00
N ARG A 149 -2.29 6.20 -23.17
CA ARG A 149 -1.61 6.70 -24.40
C ARG A 149 -2.23 7.90 -25.02
N LEU A 150 -3.55 7.91 -25.08
CA LEU A 150 -4.30 8.99 -25.67
C LEU A 150 -4.37 10.21 -24.74
N HIS A 151 -4.27 10.02 -23.42
CA HIS A 151 -4.32 11.10 -22.43
C HIS A 151 -2.94 11.63 -22.00
N GLY A 152 -1.84 11.11 -22.57
CA GLY A 152 -0.48 11.57 -22.24
C GLY A 152 -0.04 11.32 -20.79
N ARG A 153 -0.70 10.38 -20.10
CA ARG A 153 -0.35 9.97 -18.73
C ARG A 153 0.57 8.76 -18.81
N PHE A 154 1.86 9.01 -19.04
CA PHE A 154 2.93 8.03 -18.98
C PHE A 154 4.12 8.56 -18.24
#